data_AF-A0A7X8TFD7-F1
#
_entry.id   AF-A0A7X8TFD7-F1
#
_cell.length_a   1.000
_cell.length_b   1.000
_cell.length_c   1.000
_cell.angle_alpha   90.00
_cell.angle_beta   90.00
_cell.angle_gamma   90.00
#
_symmetry.space_group_name_H-M   'P 1'
#
loop_
_entity.id
_entity.type
_entity.pdbx_description
1 polymer ?
#
loop_
_entity_poly.entity_id
_entity_poly.type
_entity_poly.pdbx_seq_one_letter_code
_entity_poly.pdbx_strand_id
1 'polypeptide(L)' 'MDDSKSEIRFLGDMTKLHLEPGDMLVLQLDTRISNEQFDRLNEQMAEIFGKRRVIILDAGMKLGAVTPPR' A
#
# COMPACT_ATOMS: atom_id res chain seq x y z
N MET A 1 15.28 13.17 -34.25
CA MET A 1 14.33 13.56 -33.18
C MET A 1 13.51 12.31 -32.96
N ASP A 2 13.88 11.53 -31.94
CA ASP A 2 13.23 10.25 -31.68
C ASP A 2 12.47 10.41 -30.36
N ASP A 3 11.15 10.58 -30.50
CA ASP A 3 10.20 10.69 -29.39
C ASP A 3 10.21 9.36 -28.63
N SER A 4 11.03 9.31 -27.57
CA SER A 4 10.98 8.26 -26.57
C SER A 4 9.65 8.34 -25.83
N LYS A 5 8.58 7.82 -26.45
CA LYS A 5 7.28 7.61 -25.82
C LYS A 5 7.50 6.66 -24.64
N SER A 6 7.43 7.21 -23.44
CA SER A 6 7.38 6.47 -22.19
C SER A 6 6.29 5.40 -22.29
N GLU A 7 6.72 4.15 -22.43
CA GLU A 7 5.83 3.00 -22.53
C GLU A 7 5.22 2.77 -21.14
N ILE A 8 3.97 3.18 -20.96
CA ILE A 8 3.21 2.88 -19.75
C ILE A 8 2.94 1.38 -19.75
N ARG A 9 3.72 0.63 -18.96
CA ARG A 9 3.48 -0.78 -18.70
C ARG A 9 2.30 -0.91 -17.75
N PHE A 10 1.12 -1.18 -18.30
CA PHE A 10 -0.02 -1.63 -17.52
C PHE A 10 0.30 -3.05 -17.02
N LEU A 11 0.20 -3.27 -15.71
CA LEU A 11 0.35 -4.59 -15.06
C LEU A 11 -0.72 -5.54 -15.62
N GLY A 12 -0.35 -6.25 -16.68
CA GLY A 12 -1.21 -7.08 -17.52
C GLY A 12 -1.79 -8.34 -16.85
N ASP A 13 -1.52 -8.57 -15.56
CA ASP A 13 -2.14 -9.64 -14.77
C ASP A 13 -2.58 -9.05 -13.43
N MET A 14 -3.62 -8.20 -13.45
CA MET A 14 -4.35 -7.83 -12.24
C MET A 14 -5.06 -9.08 -11.71
N THR A 15 -4.34 -9.91 -10.96
CA THR A 15 -4.95 -10.78 -9.95
C THR A 15 -5.79 -9.85 -9.08
N LYS A 16 -7.12 -9.87 -9.23
CA LYS A 16 -8.00 -9.06 -8.40
C LYS A 16 -7.62 -9.31 -6.95
N LEU A 17 -7.17 -8.25 -6.27
CA LEU A 17 -6.74 -8.33 -4.89
C LEU A 17 -7.99 -8.72 -4.06
N HIS A 18 -8.08 -9.98 -3.64
CA HIS A 18 -9.21 -10.47 -2.86
C HIS A 18 -8.82 -10.42 -1.39
N LEU A 19 -9.38 -9.46 -0.65
CA LEU A 19 -9.08 -9.27 0.76
C LEU A 19 -9.97 -10.14 1.65
N GLU A 20 -9.37 -10.98 2.49
CA GLU A 20 -10.05 -11.81 3.48
C GLU A 20 -10.20 -11.08 4.82
N PRO A 21 -11.24 -11.34 5.64
CA PRO A 21 -11.36 -10.78 6.99
C PRO A 21 -10.08 -10.95 7.82
N GLY A 22 -9.56 -9.86 8.39
CA GLY A 22 -8.28 -9.84 9.11
C GLY A 22 -7.08 -9.35 8.30
N ASP A 23 -7.18 -9.32 6.96
CA ASP A 23 -6.13 -8.76 6.12
C ASP A 23 -5.84 -7.29 6.43
N MET A 24 -4.57 -6.96 6.29
CA MET A 24 -4.01 -5.65 6.60
C MET A 24 -3.30 -5.10 5.37
N LEU A 25 -3.58 -3.83 5.08
CA LEU A 25 -2.96 -3.11 3.99
C LEU A 25 -1.71 -2.41 4.52
N VAL A 26 -0.58 -2.62 3.87
CA VAL A 26 0.68 -1.99 4.24
C VAL A 26 1.15 -1.15 3.08
N LEU A 27 1.33 0.15 3.34
CA LEU A 27 1.83 1.11 2.37
C LEU A 27 3.22 1.55 2.81
N GLN A 28 4.21 1.29 1.97
CA GLN A 28 5.56 1.80 2.18
C GLN A 28 5.71 3.08 1.36
N LEU A 29 6.07 4.17 2.04
CA LEU A 29 6.23 5.48 1.41
C LEU A 29 7.71 5.88 1.46
N ASP A 30 8.20 6.45 0.36
CA ASP A 30 9.56 7.00 0.29
C ASP A 30 9.69 8.37 0.99
N THR A 31 8.57 8.90 1.50
CA THR A 31 8.51 10.16 2.23
C THR A 31 7.69 9.97 3.50
N ARG A 32 8.03 10.78 4.51
CA ARG A 32 7.14 10.99 5.65
C ARG A 32 5.90 11.74 5.21
N ILE A 33 4.79 11.44 5.86
CA ILE A 33 3.52 12.13 5.67
C ILE A 33 3.06 12.73 6.99
N SER A 34 2.26 13.80 6.93
CA SER A 34 1.60 14.37 8.09
C SER A 34 0.45 13.50 8.57
N ASN A 35 -0.02 13.74 9.80
CA ASN A 35 -1.23 13.07 10.32
C ASN A 35 -2.46 13.36 9.45
N GLU A 36 -2.60 14.59 8.93
CA GLU A 36 -3.71 14.93 8.03
C GLU A 36 -3.65 14.13 6.71
N GLN A 37 -2.44 13.94 6.16
CA GLN A 37 -2.25 13.12 4.97
C GLN A 37 -2.52 11.63 5.27
N PHE A 38 -2.12 11.16 6.45
CA PHE A 38 -2.43 9.82 6.93
C PHE A 38 -3.95 9.61 7.01
N ASP A 39 -4.68 10.53 7.63
CA ASP A 39 -6.14 10.43 7.82
C ASP A 39 -6.86 10.39 6.47
N ARG A 40 -6.51 11.30 5.55
CA ARG A 40 -7.07 11.31 4.19
C ARG A 40 -6.78 10.02 3.44
N LEU A 41 -5.56 9.49 3.57
CA LEU A 41 -5.19 8.25 2.90
C LEU A 41 -5.95 7.06 3.51
N ASN A 42 -6.14 7.04 4.82
CA ASN A 42 -6.92 6.02 5.50
C ASN A 42 -8.41 6.05 5.07
N GLU A 43 -9.00 7.24 4.91
CA GLU A 43 -10.35 7.42 4.36
C GLU A 43 -10.46 6.87 2.94
N GLN A 44 -9.54 7.24 2.05
CA GLN A 44 -9.53 6.76 0.66
C GLN A 44 -9.34 5.25 0.56
N MET A 45 -8.44 4.68 1.37
CA MET A 45 -8.26 3.23 1.43
C MET A 45 -9.51 2.53 1.97
N ALA A 46 -10.24 3.18 2.89
CA ALA A 46 -11.49 2.64 3.40
C ALA A 46 -12.62 2.62 2.36
N GLU A 47 -12.65 3.58 1.44
CA GLU A 47 -13.59 3.60 0.31
C GLU A 47 -13.31 2.47 -0.69
N ILE A 48 -12.04 2.18 -0.96
CA ILE A 48 -11.64 1.17 -1.95
C ILE A 48 -11.70 -0.25 -1.38
N PHE A 49 -11.26 -0.44 -0.13
CA PHE A 49 -11.02 -1.75 0.47
C PHE A 49 -11.90 -2.04 1.70
N GLY A 50 -12.82 -1.13 2.05
CA GLY A 50 -13.61 -1.18 3.28
C GLY A 50 -12.80 -0.76 4.51
N LYS A 51 -13.44 -0.74 5.70
CA LYS A 51 -12.81 -0.35 6.99
C LYS A 51 -11.73 -1.33 7.48
N ARG A 52 -10.66 -1.48 6.71
CA ARG A 52 -9.49 -2.33 6.98
C ARG A 52 -8.43 -1.55 7.74
N ARG A 53 -7.54 -2.28 8.40
CA ARG A 53 -6.37 -1.66 9.04
C ARG A 53 -5.34 -1.33 7.96
N VAL A 54 -4.98 -0.06 7.88
CA VAL A 54 -3.89 0.44 7.03
C VAL A 54 -2.70 0.76 7.94
N ILE A 55 -1.54 0.20 7.61
CA ILE A 55 -0.26 0.58 8.20
C ILE A 55 0.52 1.34 7.15
N ILE A 56 1.05 2.49 7.54
CA ILE A 56 1.96 3.27 6.71
C ILE A 56 3.36 3.14 7.30
N LEU A 57 4.31 2.71 6.47
CA LEU A 57 5.70 2.59 6.83
C LEU A 57 6.46 3.79 6.26
N ASP A 58 7.18 4.49 7.14
CA ASP A 58 8.14 5.50 6.75
C ASP A 58 9.28 4.89 5.93
N ALA A 59 9.98 5.74 5.18
CA ALA A 59 11.13 5.37 4.38
C ALA A 59 12.16 4.58 5.21
N GLY A 60 12.50 3.38 4.72
CA GLY A 60 13.45 2.47 5.36
C GLY A 60 12.89 1.60 6.48
N MET A 61 11.62 1.74 6.87
CA MET A 61 10.98 0.84 7.81
C MET A 61 10.56 -0.47 7.13
N LYS A 62 10.61 -1.57 7.89
CA LYS A 62 10.20 -2.91 7.46
C LYS A 62 9.32 -3.55 8.53
N LEU A 63 8.31 -4.31 8.10
CA LEU A 63 7.56 -5.19 9.00
C LEU A 63 8.30 -6.52 9.12
N GLY A 64 8.54 -6.94 10.36
CA GLY A 64 9.01 -8.28 10.69
C GLY A 64 7.92 -9.06 11.39
N ALA A 65 7.66 -10.29 10.96
CA ALA A 65 6.87 -11.25 11.72
C ALA A 65 7.82 -12.13 12.52
N VAL A 66 7.68 -12.15 13.84
CA VAL A 66 8.42 -13.08 14.70
C VAL A 66 7.44 -14.17 15.12
N THR A 67 7.58 -15.35 14.53
CA THR A 67 6.87 -16.53 15.04
C THR A 67 7.61 -17.03 16.26
N PRO A 68 6.99 -17.10 17.45
CA PRO A 68 7.66 -17.66 18.61
C PRO A 68 8.05 -19.12 18.35
N PRO A 69 9.21 -19.59 18.84
CA PRO A 69 9.61 -20.99 18.72
C PRO A 69 8.54 -21.87 19.37
N ARG A 70 8.21 -22.98 18.69
CA ARG A 70 7.28 -24.01 19.18
C ARG A 70 7.84 -24.77 20.36
#